data_AF-A0A2P7YMZ5-F1
#
_entry.id   AF-A0A2P7YMZ5-F1
#
_cell.length_a   1.000
_cell.length_b   1.000
_cell.length_c   1.000
_cell.angle_alpha   90.00
_cell.angle_beta   90.00
_cell.angle_gamma   90.00
#
_symmetry.space_group_name_H-M   'P 1'
#
loop_
_entity.id
_entity.type
_entity.pdbx_description
1 polymer ?
#
loop_
_entity_poly.entity_id
_entity_poly.type
_entity_poly.pdbx_seq_one_letter_code
_entity_poly.pdbx_strand_id
1 'polypeptide(L)'
;MALRDWESPSTRHHWSGIASPAKWLFTFLALSIVTLVVTIPVNATVANEPDNDYAYGFGWALMMPMPVIALLWTLVDVFICRSSTLHPIYALLASILLAIGYFCVGLLTILFFSWSSEGAWVPGLFFLIDMIVYLAFMYFAARAVHMYRIRGGDRVRRLGSQA
;
A
#
# COMPACT_ATOMS: atom_id res chain seq x y z
N MET A 1 11.16 19.75 -9.88
CA MET A 1 10.55 18.89 -10.92
C MET A 1 9.27 18.31 -10.33
N ALA A 2 8.12 18.45 -10.99
CA ALA A 2 6.90 17.86 -10.45
C ALA A 2 7.00 16.32 -10.59
N LEU A 3 6.72 15.56 -9.51
CA LEU A 3 6.72 14.09 -9.53
C LEU A 3 5.88 13.48 -10.67
N ARG A 4 4.92 14.25 -11.19
CA ARG A 4 4.10 13.89 -12.34
C ARG A 4 4.88 13.82 -13.65
N ASP A 5 5.94 14.60 -13.83
CA ASP A 5 6.77 14.57 -15.04
C ASP A 5 7.69 13.35 -15.09
N TRP A 6 7.92 12.72 -13.93
CA TRP A 6 8.64 11.45 -13.82
C TRP A 6 7.77 10.26 -14.25
N GLU A 7 6.45 10.35 -14.15
CA GLU A 7 5.53 9.29 -14.58
C GLU A 7 5.56 9.10 -16.11
N SER A 8 5.41 7.85 -16.57
CA SER A 8 5.27 7.59 -18.00
C SER A 8 4.08 8.35 -18.59
N PRO A 9 4.12 8.74 -19.89
CA PRO A 9 3.00 9.41 -20.54
C PRO A 9 1.69 8.61 -20.45
N SER A 10 1.78 7.28 -20.52
CA SER A 10 0.61 6.38 -20.44
C SER A 10 -0.01 6.37 -19.05
N THR A 11 0.81 6.26 -18.00
CA THR A 11 0.34 6.38 -16.61
C THR A 11 -0.31 7.75 -16.40
N ARG A 12 0.32 8.85 -16.84
CA ARG A 12 -0.27 10.19 -16.74
C ARG A 12 -1.63 10.30 -17.41
N HIS A 13 -1.82 9.63 -18.55
CA HIS A 13 -3.09 9.64 -19.26
C HIS A 13 -4.23 9.01 -18.45
N HIS A 14 -3.99 7.81 -17.90
CA HIS A 14 -5.00 7.10 -17.11
C HIS A 14 -5.37 7.79 -15.79
N TRP A 15 -4.42 8.53 -15.19
CA TRP A 15 -4.60 9.19 -13.90
C TRP A 15 -4.87 10.70 -14.03
N SER A 16 -5.02 11.20 -15.25
CA SER A 16 -5.12 12.63 -15.53
C SER A 16 -6.33 13.29 -14.85
N GLY A 17 -6.03 14.31 -14.04
CA GLY A 17 -7.03 15.11 -13.33
C GLY A 17 -7.54 14.47 -12.04
N ILE A 18 -6.91 13.39 -11.57
CA ILE A 18 -7.35 12.63 -10.40
C ILE A 18 -6.26 12.58 -9.33
N ALA A 19 -5.14 11.94 -9.62
CA ALA A 19 -4.03 11.79 -8.68
C ALA A 19 -2.69 11.66 -9.42
N SER A 20 -1.58 11.74 -8.68
CA SER A 20 -0.25 11.40 -9.17
C SER A 20 0.17 10.10 -8.50
N PRO A 21 0.12 8.96 -9.20
CA PRO A 21 0.53 7.67 -8.64
C PRO A 21 1.94 7.70 -8.07
N ALA A 22 2.88 8.43 -8.69
CA ALA A 22 4.24 8.52 -8.19
C ALA A 22 4.28 9.05 -6.75
N LYS A 23 3.50 10.08 -6.42
CA LYS A 23 3.43 10.61 -5.03
C LYS A 23 3.00 9.53 -4.04
N TRP A 24 1.97 8.77 -4.38
CA TRP A 24 1.46 7.70 -3.52
C TRP A 24 2.46 6.57 -3.33
N LEU A 25 3.12 6.15 -4.42
CA LEU A 25 4.15 5.11 -4.37
C LEU A 25 5.33 5.52 -3.50
N PHE A 26 5.79 6.78 -3.58
CA PHE A 26 6.85 7.26 -2.67
C PHE A 26 6.38 7.34 -1.21
N THR A 27 5.12 7.70 -0.96
CA THR A 27 4.54 7.64 0.38
C THR A 27 4.52 6.20 0.91
N PHE A 28 4.12 5.21 0.10
CA PHE A 28 4.12 3.81 0.49
C PHE A 28 5.51 3.25 0.75
N LEU A 29 6.52 3.65 -0.04
CA LEU A 29 7.91 3.29 0.22
C LEU A 29 8.36 3.85 1.58
N ALA A 30 8.11 5.13 1.82
CA ALA A 30 8.49 5.77 3.08
C ALA A 30 7.82 5.11 4.28
N LEU A 31 6.52 4.84 4.21
CA LEU A 31 5.78 4.18 5.29
C LEU A 31 6.26 2.74 5.49
N SER A 32 6.42 1.95 4.43
CA SER A 32 6.97 0.59 4.52
C SER A 32 8.33 0.57 5.21
N ILE A 33 9.21 1.52 4.90
CA ILE A 33 10.53 1.65 5.55
C ILE A 33 10.37 2.01 7.03
N VAL A 34 9.54 2.99 7.37
CA VAL A 34 9.29 3.37 8.77
C VAL A 34 8.73 2.20 9.56
N THR A 35 7.75 1.51 9.00
CA THR A 35 7.15 0.32 9.60
C THR A 35 8.20 -0.76 9.84
N LEU A 36 9.07 -1.06 8.87
CA LEU A 36 10.19 -1.99 9.07
C LEU A 36 11.17 -1.53 10.15
N VAL A 37 11.50 -0.24 10.18
CA VAL A 37 12.39 0.35 11.20
C VAL A 37 11.81 0.25 12.61
N VAL A 38 10.48 0.21 12.76
CA VAL A 38 9.82 -0.04 14.05
C VAL A 38 9.72 -1.53 14.33
N THR A 39 9.30 -2.34 13.36
CA THR A 39 9.08 -3.78 13.51
C THR A 39 10.36 -4.55 13.84
N ILE A 40 11.50 -4.20 13.21
CA ILE A 40 12.76 -4.93 13.39
C ILE A 40 13.31 -4.79 14.82
N PRO A 41 13.48 -3.59 15.40
CA PRO A 41 13.92 -3.44 16.78
C PRO A 41 12.97 -4.08 17.77
N VAL A 42 11.66 -3.91 17.60
CA VAL A 42 10.65 -4.53 18.49
C VAL A 42 10.77 -6.05 18.46
N ASN A 43 10.95 -6.64 17.28
CA ASN A 43 11.18 -8.08 17.19
C ASN A 43 12.54 -8.53 17.74
N ALA A 44 13.59 -7.73 17.58
CA ALA A 44 14.92 -8.07 18.08
C ALA A 44 15.07 -7.93 19.60
N THR A 45 14.22 -7.12 20.24
CA THR A 45 14.29 -6.80 21.67
C THR A 45 13.14 -7.47 22.42
N VAL A 46 11.97 -6.86 22.42
CA VAL A 46 10.86 -7.18 23.32
C VAL A 46 10.00 -8.36 22.86
N ALA A 47 9.86 -8.60 21.56
CA ALA A 47 8.95 -9.65 21.07
C ALA A 47 9.50 -11.08 21.27
N ASN A 48 10.78 -11.24 21.61
CA ASN A 48 11.42 -12.52 21.85
C ASN A 48 11.88 -12.69 23.32
N GLU A 49 11.45 -11.79 24.20
CA GLU A 49 11.73 -11.93 25.62
C GLU A 49 11.02 -13.16 26.21
N PRO A 50 11.63 -13.84 27.21
CA PRO A 50 11.06 -15.05 27.81
C PRO A 50 9.70 -14.82 28.46
N ASP A 51 9.43 -13.58 28.87
CA ASP A 51 8.20 -13.15 29.53
C ASP A 51 7.12 -12.72 28.51
N ASN A 52 7.42 -12.79 27.22
CA ASN A 52 6.39 -12.63 26.20
C ASN A 52 5.57 -13.92 26.09
N ASP A 53 4.24 -13.81 26.15
CA ASP A 53 3.29 -14.93 26.19
C ASP A 53 3.30 -15.86 24.94
N TYR A 54 4.22 -15.64 24.00
CA TYR A 54 4.26 -16.31 22.69
C TYR A 54 5.57 -17.03 22.44
N ALA A 55 5.49 -18.06 21.59
CA ALA A 55 6.67 -18.83 21.18
C ALA A 55 7.74 -17.94 20.54
N TYR A 56 9.01 -18.21 20.89
CA TYR A 56 10.16 -17.54 20.30
C TYR A 56 10.10 -17.56 18.76
N GLY A 57 10.30 -16.39 18.14
CA GLY A 57 10.22 -16.24 16.68
C GLY A 57 8.82 -15.98 16.12
N PHE A 58 7.75 -16.07 16.91
CA PHE A 58 6.37 -15.81 16.46
C PHE A 58 6.21 -14.39 15.91
N GLY A 59 6.79 -13.38 16.58
CA GLY A 59 6.75 -12.00 16.11
C GLY A 59 7.39 -11.81 14.73
N TRP A 60 8.53 -12.46 14.47
CA TRP A 60 9.19 -12.42 13.16
C TRP A 60 8.30 -13.04 12.06
N ALA A 61 7.66 -14.17 12.35
CA ALA A 61 6.80 -14.86 11.40
C ALA A 61 5.50 -14.07 11.11
N LEU A 62 4.96 -13.38 12.11
CA LEU A 62 3.73 -12.60 11.98
C LEU A 62 3.97 -11.22 11.36
N MET A 63 4.93 -10.46 11.88
CA MET A 63 5.06 -9.03 11.61
C MET A 63 5.91 -8.69 10.39
N MET A 64 6.85 -9.55 9.98
CA MET A 64 7.77 -9.23 8.88
C MET A 64 7.22 -9.45 7.47
N PRO A 65 6.46 -10.53 7.16
CA PRO A 65 6.14 -10.84 5.78
C PRO A 65 5.40 -9.70 5.06
N MET A 66 4.42 -9.08 5.73
CA MET A 66 3.58 -8.05 5.12
C MET A 66 4.34 -6.77 4.73
N PRO A 67 5.07 -6.09 5.63
CA PRO A 67 5.82 -4.89 5.24
C PRO A 67 6.93 -5.18 4.23
N VAL A 68 7.52 -6.38 4.24
CA VAL A 68 8.50 -6.79 3.21
C VAL A 68 7.84 -6.97 1.85
N ILE A 69 6.70 -7.69 1.79
CA ILE A 69 5.93 -7.86 0.56
C ILE A 69 5.51 -6.50 0.01
N ALA A 70 4.98 -5.62 0.85
CA ALA A 70 4.53 -4.28 0.45
C ALA A 70 5.69 -3.43 -0.08
N LEU A 71 6.86 -3.45 0.58
CA LEU A 71 8.05 -2.74 0.11
C LEU A 71 8.47 -3.23 -1.28
N LEU A 72 8.63 -4.54 -1.46
CA LEU A 72 9.04 -5.14 -2.73
C LEU A 72 8.02 -4.86 -3.83
N TRP A 73 6.73 -4.99 -3.53
CA TRP A 73 5.66 -4.72 -4.49
C TRP A 73 5.62 -3.24 -4.90
N THR A 74 5.80 -2.34 -3.94
CA THR A 74 5.85 -0.89 -4.22
C THR A 74 7.04 -0.55 -5.12
N LEU A 75 8.20 -1.20 -4.96
CA LEU A 75 9.35 -1.00 -5.85
C LEU A 75 9.05 -1.45 -7.29
N VAL A 76 8.33 -2.55 -7.46
CA VAL A 76 7.84 -3.00 -8.77
C VAL A 76 6.88 -1.97 -9.36
N ASP A 77 5.94 -1.47 -8.57
CA ASP A 77 4.98 -0.46 -9.02
C ASP A 77 5.65 0.86 -9.39
N VAL A 78 6.69 1.29 -8.67
CA VAL A 78 7.54 2.44 -9.01
C VAL A 78 8.18 2.23 -10.38
N PHE A 79 8.75 1.05 -10.62
CA PHE A 79 9.33 0.72 -11.92
C PHE A 79 8.27 0.75 -13.04
N ILE A 80 7.10 0.14 -12.83
CA ILE A 80 5.99 0.12 -13.81
C ILE A 80 5.46 1.54 -14.07
N CYS A 81 5.29 2.35 -13.04
CA CYS A 81 4.81 3.73 -13.12
C CYS A 81 5.72 4.59 -14.02
N ARG A 82 7.04 4.36 -13.95
CA ARG A 82 8.06 5.08 -14.71
C ARG A 82 8.23 4.57 -16.14
N SER A 83 8.23 3.25 -16.33
CA SER A 83 8.64 2.59 -17.58
C SER A 83 7.48 2.17 -18.47
N SER A 84 6.32 1.88 -17.89
CA SER A 84 5.15 1.32 -18.58
C SER A 84 3.87 2.00 -18.09
N THR A 85 2.76 1.29 -18.00
CA THR A 85 1.45 1.84 -17.63
C THR A 85 1.00 1.25 -16.30
N LEU A 86 0.97 2.07 -15.25
CA LEU A 86 0.33 1.68 -14.00
C LEU A 86 -1.18 1.84 -14.14
N HIS A 87 -1.87 0.76 -14.54
CA HIS A 87 -3.29 0.81 -14.81
C HIS A 87 -4.11 0.98 -13.51
N PRO A 88 -5.13 1.86 -13.45
CA PRO A 88 -5.90 2.10 -12.22
C PRO A 88 -6.59 0.86 -11.64
N ILE A 89 -7.05 -0.07 -12.50
CA ILE A 89 -7.65 -1.34 -12.05
C ILE A 89 -6.62 -2.20 -11.31
N TYR A 90 -5.41 -2.31 -11.87
CA TYR A 90 -4.32 -3.06 -11.25
C TYR A 90 -3.94 -2.44 -9.91
N ALA A 91 -3.74 -1.11 -9.88
CA ALA A 91 -3.41 -0.38 -8.66
C ALA A 91 -4.50 -0.55 -7.57
N LEU A 92 -5.78 -0.55 -7.97
CA LEU A 92 -6.90 -0.79 -7.05
C LEU A 92 -6.84 -2.19 -6.44
N LEU A 93 -6.66 -3.22 -7.26
CA LEU A 93 -6.57 -4.61 -6.79
C LEU A 93 -5.37 -4.83 -5.87
N ALA A 94 -4.20 -4.33 -6.26
CA ALA A 94 -2.99 -4.39 -5.44
C ALA A 94 -3.21 -3.70 -4.08
N SER A 95 -3.81 -2.51 -4.08
CA SER A 95 -4.08 -1.76 -2.85
C SER A 95 -5.09 -2.45 -1.94
N ILE A 96 -6.11 -3.13 -2.49
CA ILE A 96 -7.06 -3.92 -1.70
C ILE A 96 -6.34 -5.06 -0.98
N LEU A 97 -5.51 -5.82 -1.70
CA LEU A 97 -4.78 -6.95 -1.14
C LEU A 97 -3.81 -6.50 -0.04
N LEU A 98 -3.05 -5.42 -0.30
CA LEU A 98 -2.12 -4.85 0.67
C LEU A 98 -2.86 -4.30 1.89
N ALA A 99 -3.96 -3.57 1.72
CA ALA A 99 -4.77 -3.05 2.82
C ALA A 99 -5.31 -4.18 3.71
N ILE A 100 -5.86 -5.25 3.12
CA ILE A 100 -6.35 -6.41 3.89
C ILE A 100 -5.20 -7.07 4.65
N GLY A 101 -4.05 -7.26 4.00
CA GLY A 101 -2.88 -7.85 4.65
C GLY A 101 -2.39 -7.03 5.84
N TYR A 102 -2.27 -5.71 5.68
CA TYR A 102 -1.90 -4.79 6.76
C TYR A 102 -2.94 -4.74 7.88
N PHE A 103 -4.24 -4.79 7.55
CA PHE A 103 -5.29 -4.87 8.55
C PHE A 103 -5.18 -6.15 9.38
N CYS A 104 -5.04 -7.31 8.74
CA CYS A 104 -4.93 -8.59 9.42
C CYS A 104 -3.67 -8.62 10.31
N VAL A 105 -2.50 -8.29 9.77
CA VAL A 105 -1.25 -8.32 10.55
C VAL A 105 -1.26 -7.26 11.66
N GLY A 106 -1.79 -6.06 11.40
CA GLY A 106 -1.96 -5.00 12.39
C GLY A 106 -2.85 -5.43 13.55
N LEU A 107 -4.04 -5.95 13.24
CA LEU A 107 -4.98 -6.41 14.24
C LEU A 107 -4.40 -7.58 15.06
N LEU A 108 -3.84 -8.59 14.40
CA LEU A 108 -3.25 -9.74 15.09
C LEU A 108 -2.06 -9.32 15.96
N THR A 109 -1.23 -8.38 15.51
CA THR A 109 -0.13 -7.84 16.32
C THR A 109 -0.65 -7.15 17.58
N ILE A 110 -1.70 -6.35 17.47
CA ILE A 110 -2.30 -5.64 18.62
C ILE A 110 -3.01 -6.60 19.58
N LEU A 111 -3.68 -7.63 19.06
CA LEU A 111 -4.44 -8.57 19.87
C LEU A 111 -3.56 -9.60 20.56
N PHE A 112 -2.51 -10.05 19.88
CA PHE A 112 -1.62 -11.04 20.45
C PHE A 112 -0.66 -10.39 21.44
N PHE A 113 0.00 -9.29 21.11
CA PHE A 113 0.98 -8.72 22.05
C PHE A 113 0.30 -7.93 23.17
N SER A 114 0.70 -8.23 24.42
CA SER A 114 0.14 -7.58 25.59
C SER A 114 0.38 -6.06 25.57
N TRP A 115 -0.65 -5.30 25.95
CA TRP A 115 -0.56 -3.85 26.11
C TRP A 115 0.21 -3.42 27.36
N SER A 116 0.35 -4.33 28.32
CA SER A 116 1.07 -4.08 29.57
C SER A 116 2.56 -4.41 29.49
N SER A 117 3.01 -5.10 28.44
CA SER A 117 4.43 -5.33 28.17
C SER A 117 5.01 -4.17 27.35
N GLU A 118 6.34 -4.15 27.20
CA GLU A 118 7.22 -3.04 26.74
C GLU A 118 6.98 -2.50 25.31
N GLY A 119 5.74 -2.45 24.82
CA GLY A 119 5.37 -1.87 23.54
C GLY A 119 5.46 -2.85 22.36
N ALA A 120 5.43 -4.16 22.61
CA ALA A 120 5.50 -5.16 21.54
C ALA A 120 4.31 -5.09 20.54
N TRP A 121 3.20 -4.48 20.94
CA TRP A 121 2.03 -4.20 20.11
C TRP A 121 2.20 -2.99 19.18
N VAL A 122 3.18 -2.11 19.43
CA VAL A 122 3.39 -0.83 18.70
C VAL A 122 3.53 -0.99 17.19
N PRO A 123 4.24 -2.00 16.64
CA PRO A 123 4.28 -2.23 15.19
C PRO A 123 2.89 -2.39 14.58
N GLY A 124 1.93 -2.92 15.36
CA GLY A 124 0.53 -3.05 14.98
C GLY A 124 -0.12 -1.71 14.60
N LEU A 125 0.20 -0.61 15.29
CA LEU A 125 -0.31 0.71 14.94
C LEU A 125 0.21 1.17 13.58
N PHE A 126 1.50 0.95 13.30
CA PHE A 126 2.09 1.33 12.02
C PHE A 126 1.48 0.53 10.86
N PHE A 127 1.21 -0.76 11.05
CA PHE A 127 0.46 -1.57 10.09
C PHE A 127 -0.95 -1.00 9.81
N LEU A 128 -1.66 -0.53 10.83
CA LEU A 128 -2.98 0.09 10.64
C LEU A 128 -2.88 1.47 9.95
N ILE A 129 -1.83 2.25 10.22
CA ILE A 129 -1.58 3.50 9.50
C ILE A 129 -1.33 3.21 8.01
N ASP A 130 -0.46 2.25 7.69
CA ASP A 130 -0.22 1.79 6.31
C ASP A 130 -1.55 1.42 5.62
N MET A 131 -2.39 0.62 6.28
CA MET A 131 -3.72 0.26 5.78
C MET A 131 -4.55 1.49 5.43
N ILE A 132 -4.62 2.51 6.30
CA ILE A 132 -5.39 3.74 6.03
C ILE A 132 -4.88 4.45 4.77
N VAL A 133 -3.57 4.50 4.57
CA VAL A 133 -2.99 5.15 3.37
C VAL A 133 -3.31 4.36 2.11
N TYR A 134 -3.30 3.02 2.16
CA TYR A 134 -3.77 2.20 1.04
C TYR A 134 -5.25 2.41 0.74
N LEU A 135 -6.12 2.52 1.76
CA LEU A 135 -7.55 2.83 1.58
C LEU A 135 -7.75 4.20 0.90
N ALA A 136 -6.96 5.21 1.28
CA ALA A 136 -7.00 6.51 0.63
C ALA A 136 -6.61 6.41 -0.86
N PHE A 137 -5.58 5.65 -1.20
CA PHE A 137 -5.19 5.44 -2.59
C PHE A 137 -6.20 4.61 -3.39
N MET A 138 -6.84 3.61 -2.77
CA MET A 138 -7.94 2.85 -3.37
C MET A 138 -9.07 3.78 -3.83
N TYR A 139 -9.43 4.79 -3.03
CA TYR A 139 -10.43 5.77 -3.42
C TYR A 139 -10.04 6.50 -4.73
N PHE A 140 -8.79 6.96 -4.85
CA PHE A 140 -8.31 7.60 -6.07
C PHE A 140 -8.26 6.65 -7.26
N ALA A 141 -7.82 5.40 -7.04
CA ALA A 141 -7.77 4.37 -8.07
C ALA A 141 -9.18 4.03 -8.60
N ALA A 142 -10.15 3.82 -7.70
CA ALA A 142 -11.54 3.56 -8.06
C ALA A 142 -12.15 4.73 -8.86
N ARG A 143 -11.87 5.97 -8.43
CA ARG A 143 -12.30 7.17 -9.16
C ARG A 143 -11.68 7.24 -10.58
N ALA A 144 -10.41 6.86 -10.73
CA ALA A 144 -9.74 6.77 -12.03
C ALA A 144 -10.34 5.70 -12.95
N VAL A 145 -10.67 4.53 -12.41
CA VAL A 145 -11.39 3.48 -13.15
C VAL A 145 -12.74 4.00 -13.66
N HIS A 146 -13.52 4.64 -12.79
CA HIS A 146 -14.84 5.15 -13.12
C HIS A 146 -14.79 6.23 -14.22
N MET A 147 -13.87 7.19 -14.11
CA MET A 147 -13.71 8.25 -15.10
C MET A 147 -13.26 7.72 -16.47
N TYR A 148 -12.39 6.70 -16.49
CA TYR A 148 -11.95 6.08 -17.73
C TYR A 148 -13.12 5.39 -18.45
N ARG A 149 -14.00 4.72 -17.71
CA ARG A 149 -15.22 4.09 -18.25
C ARG A 149 -16.17 5.11 -18.90
N ILE A 150 -16.38 6.26 -18.24
CA ILE A 150 -17.23 7.34 -18.78
C ILE A 150 -16.66 7.88 -20.09
N ARG A 151 -15.36 8.24 -20.10
CA ARG A 151 -14.69 8.79 -21.29
C ARG A 151 -14.70 7.82 -22.48
N GLY A 152 -14.56 6.52 -22.21
CA GLY A 152 -14.68 5.47 -23.23
C GLY A 152 -16.09 5.39 -23.82
N GLY A 153 -17.12 5.44 -22.97
CA GLY A 153 -18.52 5.41 -23.41
C GLY A 153 -18.93 6.62 -24.26
N ASP A 154 -18.47 7.82 -23.88
CA ASP A 154 -18.75 9.05 -24.64
C ASP A 154 -18.09 9.04 -26.02
N ARG A 155 -16.88 8.47 -26.14
CA ARG A 155 -16.19 8.33 -27.42
C ARG A 155 -16.93 7.39 -28.36
N VAL A 156 -17.45 6.26 -27.86
CA VAL A 156 -18.25 5.31 -28.66
C VAL A 156 -19.56 5.95 -29.12
N ARG A 157 -20.25 6.70 -28.25
CA ARG A 157 -21.49 7.41 -28.65
C ARG A 157 -21.26 8.43 -29.74
N ARG A 158 -20.18 9.22 -29.68
CA ARG A 158 -19.85 10.22 -30.71
C ARG A 158 -19.52 9.59 -32.07
N LEU A 159 -18.85 8.44 -32.07
CA LEU A 159 -18.54 7.71 -33.30
C LEU A 159 -19.80 7.06 -33.89
N GLY A 160 -20.70 6.56 -33.04
CA GLY A 160 -21.99 6.01 -33.48
C GLY A 160 -22.98 7.05 -34.00
N SER A 161 -22.84 8.33 -33.63
CA SER A 161 -23.67 9.43 -34.16
C SER A 161 -23.17 10.04 -35.47
N GLN A 162 -22.01 9.61 -35.97
CA GLN A 162 -21.41 10.07 -37.22
C GLN A 162 -21.53 9.04 -38.37
N ALA A 163 -22.15 7.88 -38.10
CA ALA A 163 -22.48 6.85 -39.08
C ALA A 163 -23.97 6.91 -39.41
#